data_AF-A0A2D7BZR6-F1
#
_entry.id   AF-A0A2D7BZR6-F1
#
_cell.length_a   1.000
_cell.length_b   1.000
_cell.length_c   1.000
_cell.angle_alpha   90.00
_cell.angle_beta   90.00
_cell.angle_gamma   90.00
#
_symmetry.space_group_name_H-M   'P 1'
#
loop_
_entity.id
_entity.type
_entity.pdbx_description
1 polymer ?
#
loop_
_entity_poly.entity_id
_entity_poly.type
_entity_poly.pdbx_seq_one_letter_code
_entity_poly.pdbx_strand_id
1 'polypeptide(L)'
;MSFANLKSGKTDISKLVSAAQEVGGGQKTKNKYEDERKWKPTVDDAGNGYAVIRFLPAMEGQELPWERYWDHGFKGPTGQWYIEKSLTSIGQKDPVGELNSRLWNSGNEEDKETARKQKRRLHYISNILVVSDPSNPSNEGKVFLYEYGKKIFDKLMDVMQPQFPGEEPVNPFDFWSGADFQLKIRNVAGYRNYDKSEFKSASALFDADETKLEATYNQLHDLAEFVDPKQYKSYDELNSRLQLVLGHSVGDGATMKNEALTQSAEAAPAVSASEPEIVSAPTPAIESASSDDEDDTLSYFAKMAQAD
;
A
#
# COMPACT_ATOMS: atom_id res chain seq x y z
N MET A 1 7.15 -7.87 -54.58
CA MET A 1 7.53 -6.49 -55.01
C MET A 1 6.98 -6.27 -56.42
N SER A 2 5.97 -5.40 -56.55
CA SER A 2 5.33 -4.99 -57.81
C SER A 2 5.16 -3.46 -57.83
N PHE A 3 5.14 -2.88 -59.05
CA PHE A 3 4.93 -1.44 -59.36
C PHE A 3 5.37 -0.50 -58.23
N ALA A 4 6.59 -0.76 -57.77
CA ALA A 4 7.67 0.20 -57.86
C ALA A 4 7.22 1.52 -57.23
N ASN A 5 7.15 1.57 -55.90
CA ASN A 5 8.30 2.09 -55.17
C ASN A 5 9.17 2.96 -56.10
N LEU A 6 9.02 4.28 -55.94
CA LEU A 6 9.86 5.33 -56.53
C LEU A 6 9.41 5.89 -57.90
N LYS A 7 8.48 6.85 -57.86
CA LYS A 7 8.56 8.13 -58.61
C LYS A 7 7.31 8.92 -58.23
N SER A 8 7.32 10.02 -57.50
CA SER A 8 8.35 11.03 -57.28
C SER A 8 7.97 11.80 -56.01
N GLY A 9 8.92 11.97 -55.10
CA GLY A 9 8.70 12.53 -53.77
C GLY A 9 8.03 13.90 -53.74
N LYS A 10 7.06 14.03 -52.84
CA LYS A 10 7.08 15.08 -51.83
C LYS A 10 6.97 14.36 -50.50
N THR A 11 7.95 14.61 -49.63
CA THR A 11 7.98 14.15 -48.24
C THR A 11 6.60 14.39 -47.64
N ASP A 12 5.88 13.30 -47.38
CA ASP A 12 4.57 13.33 -46.75
C ASP A 12 4.75 13.91 -45.35
N ILE A 13 4.57 15.22 -45.23
CA ILE A 13 4.46 15.91 -43.94
C ILE A 13 3.37 15.22 -43.12
N SER A 14 2.38 14.59 -43.75
CA SER A 14 1.37 13.74 -43.11
C SER A 14 1.97 12.54 -42.36
N LYS A 15 3.03 11.88 -42.86
CA LYS A 15 3.70 10.76 -42.18
C LYS A 15 4.62 11.24 -41.06
N LEU A 16 5.26 12.40 -41.22
CA LEU A 16 6.02 13.03 -40.14
C LEU A 16 5.12 13.59 -39.04
N VAL A 17 3.93 14.10 -39.39
CA VAL A 17 2.88 14.54 -38.45
C VAL A 17 2.21 13.34 -37.78
N SER A 18 1.98 12.24 -38.50
CA SER A 18 1.47 11.00 -37.90
C SER A 18 2.51 10.36 -36.98
N ALA A 19 3.79 10.34 -37.37
CA ALA A 19 4.87 9.90 -36.49
C ALA A 19 5.05 10.85 -35.29
N ALA A 20 4.92 12.16 -35.47
CA ALA A 20 4.95 13.12 -34.36
C ALA A 20 3.69 13.04 -33.46
N GLN A 21 2.54 12.61 -33.99
CA GLN A 21 1.34 12.30 -33.21
C GLN A 21 1.44 10.95 -32.49
N GLU A 22 2.15 9.97 -33.04
CA GLU A 22 2.48 8.71 -32.35
C GLU A 22 3.56 8.90 -31.27
N VAL A 23 4.45 9.89 -31.42
CA VAL A 23 5.44 10.25 -30.40
C VAL A 23 4.83 11.22 -29.35
N GLY A 24 3.82 12.02 -29.73
CA GLY A 24 3.15 13.01 -28.88
C GLY A 24 1.90 12.50 -28.16
N GLY A 25 1.30 11.41 -28.62
CA GLY A 25 0.22 10.70 -27.94
C GLY A 25 0.81 9.52 -27.19
N GLY A 26 1.22 9.74 -25.93
CA GLY A 26 1.80 8.71 -25.07
C GLY A 26 0.94 7.46 -25.05
N GLN A 27 1.29 6.50 -25.90
CA GLN A 27 0.74 5.16 -25.88
C GLN A 27 1.17 4.59 -24.54
N LYS A 28 0.24 4.60 -23.57
CA LYS A 28 0.41 3.91 -22.29
C LYS A 28 0.84 2.50 -22.66
N THR A 29 2.11 2.18 -22.43
CA THR A 29 2.60 0.82 -22.50
C THR A 29 1.69 0.02 -21.60
N LYS A 30 0.86 -0.82 -22.22
CA LYS A 30 -0.11 -1.66 -21.52
C LYS A 30 0.73 -2.63 -20.69
N ASN A 31 1.04 -2.23 -19.47
CA ASN A 31 1.80 -3.05 -18.55
C ASN A 31 1.00 -4.34 -18.40
N LYS A 32 1.62 -5.48 -18.74
CA LYS A 32 1.02 -6.82 -18.68
C LYS A 32 0.55 -7.24 -17.27
N TYR A 33 0.65 -6.33 -16.30
CA TYR A 33 0.39 -6.47 -14.88
C TYR A 33 -0.74 -5.55 -14.38
N GLU A 34 -1.34 -4.71 -15.22
CA GLU A 34 -2.48 -3.90 -14.80
C GLU A 34 -3.79 -4.68 -14.98
N ASP A 35 -4.46 -4.90 -13.86
CA ASP A 35 -5.80 -5.49 -13.82
C ASP A 35 -6.81 -4.50 -14.39
N GLU A 36 -7.41 -4.82 -15.54
CA GLU A 36 -8.37 -3.96 -16.25
C GLU A 36 -9.67 -3.75 -15.45
N ARG A 37 -9.94 -4.60 -14.44
CA ARG A 37 -11.07 -4.45 -13.52
C ARG A 37 -10.85 -3.32 -12.52
N LYS A 38 -9.61 -2.87 -12.32
CA LYS A 38 -9.29 -1.82 -11.34
C LYS A 38 -9.43 -0.45 -11.96
N TRP A 39 -10.34 0.36 -11.41
CA TRP A 39 -10.42 1.77 -11.74
C TRP A 39 -9.38 2.56 -10.94
N LYS A 40 -8.76 3.54 -11.61
CA LYS A 40 -7.86 4.51 -10.98
C LYS A 40 -8.31 5.91 -11.38
N PRO A 41 -8.40 6.85 -10.44
CA PRO A 41 -8.75 8.22 -10.76
C PRO A 41 -7.67 8.85 -11.64
N THR A 42 -8.12 9.51 -12.71
CA THR A 42 -7.23 10.30 -13.57
C THR A 42 -6.99 11.65 -12.93
N VAL A 43 -5.73 12.11 -12.96
CA VAL A 43 -5.32 13.44 -12.48
C VAL A 43 -4.77 14.26 -13.64
N ASP A 44 -4.94 15.57 -13.56
CA ASP A 44 -4.34 16.54 -14.49
C ASP A 44 -2.83 16.70 -14.25
N ASP A 45 -2.19 17.54 -15.07
CA ASP A 45 -0.76 17.84 -14.97
C ASP A 45 -0.37 18.49 -13.64
N ALA A 46 -1.31 19.15 -12.96
CA ALA A 46 -1.13 19.72 -11.64
C ALA A 46 -1.36 18.69 -10.51
N GLY A 47 -1.73 17.44 -10.86
CA GLY A 47 -2.03 16.37 -9.92
C GLY A 47 -3.38 16.49 -9.23
N ASN A 48 -4.29 17.32 -9.75
CA ASN A 48 -5.66 17.42 -9.27
C ASN A 48 -6.57 16.48 -10.06
N GLY A 49 -7.60 15.95 -9.41
CA GLY A 49 -8.54 15.04 -10.04
C GLY A 49 -9.92 15.15 -9.40
N TYR A 50 -10.94 14.85 -10.18
CA TYR A 50 -12.32 14.83 -9.72
C TYR A 50 -13.07 13.66 -10.35
N ALA A 51 -13.77 12.91 -9.52
CA ALA A 51 -14.71 11.88 -9.94
C ALA A 51 -15.84 11.76 -8.90
N VAL A 52 -16.98 11.24 -9.33
CA VAL A 52 -18.07 10.82 -8.46
C VAL A 52 -18.21 9.31 -8.60
N ILE A 53 -18.09 8.60 -7.50
CA ILE A 53 -18.18 7.15 -7.45
C ILE A 53 -19.23 6.75 -6.41
N ARG A 54 -19.85 5.60 -6.59
CA ARG A 54 -20.77 5.00 -5.63
C ARG A 54 -20.18 3.68 -5.16
N PHE A 55 -19.99 3.54 -3.85
CA PHE A 55 -19.57 2.26 -3.28
C PHE A 55 -20.73 1.27 -3.34
N LEU A 56 -20.42 0.01 -3.65
CA LEU A 56 -21.42 -1.04 -3.89
C LEU A 56 -21.41 -2.09 -2.77
N PRO A 57 -22.55 -2.74 -2.52
CA PRO A 57 -22.67 -3.68 -1.41
C PRO A 57 -21.83 -4.95 -1.61
N ALA A 58 -21.76 -5.76 -0.55
CA ALA A 58 -21.13 -7.06 -0.59
C ALA A 58 -21.88 -7.99 -1.54
N MET A 59 -21.13 -8.81 -2.26
CA MET A 59 -21.69 -9.90 -3.05
C MET A 59 -22.20 -11.00 -2.11
N GLU A 60 -23.15 -11.82 -2.58
CA GLU A 60 -23.61 -13.00 -1.86
C GLU A 60 -22.42 -13.89 -1.47
N GLY A 61 -22.39 -14.31 -0.20
CA GLY A 61 -21.28 -15.09 0.36
C GLY A 61 -20.09 -14.28 0.88
N GLN A 62 -20.05 -12.96 0.67
CA GLN A 62 -19.10 -12.06 1.32
C GLN A 62 -19.75 -11.38 2.52
N GLU A 63 -19.03 -11.34 3.65
CA GLU A 63 -19.52 -10.67 4.86
C GLU A 63 -19.38 -9.14 4.81
N LEU A 64 -18.34 -8.66 4.12
CA LEU A 64 -17.98 -7.24 4.09
C LEU A 64 -17.94 -6.72 2.64
N PRO A 65 -18.37 -5.46 2.39
CA PRO A 65 -18.33 -4.86 1.06
C PRO A 65 -16.93 -4.33 0.67
N TRP A 66 -15.92 -4.57 1.52
CA TRP A 66 -14.53 -4.25 1.26
C TRP A 66 -13.63 -5.39 1.75
N GLU A 67 -12.46 -5.51 1.14
CA GLU A 67 -11.37 -6.33 1.62
C GLU A 67 -10.14 -5.51 1.97
N ARG A 68 -9.31 -6.04 2.88
CA ARG A 68 -8.11 -5.36 3.35
C ARG A 68 -6.89 -6.23 3.10
N TYR A 69 -5.87 -5.64 2.48
CA TYR A 69 -4.58 -6.31 2.32
C TYR A 69 -3.42 -5.31 2.45
N TRP A 70 -2.22 -5.87 2.61
CA TRP A 70 -0.98 -5.10 2.68
C TRP A 70 -0.05 -5.50 1.55
N ASP A 71 0.76 -4.54 1.10
CA ASP A 71 1.87 -4.80 0.18
C ASP A 71 3.15 -4.12 0.66
N HIS A 72 4.26 -4.47 0.04
CA HIS A 72 5.51 -3.73 0.15
C HIS A 72 5.88 -3.18 -1.22
N GLY A 73 6.33 -1.92 -1.26
CA GLY A 73 6.71 -1.24 -2.50
C GLY A 73 7.90 -0.34 -2.27
N PHE A 74 9.12 -0.83 -2.53
CA PHE A 74 10.35 -0.05 -2.36
C PHE A 74 11.40 -0.39 -3.42
N LYS A 75 12.31 0.55 -3.63
CA LYS A 75 13.45 0.37 -4.54
C LYS A 75 14.69 0.02 -3.71
N GLY A 76 15.31 -1.11 -4.01
CA GLY A 76 16.54 -1.55 -3.36
C GLY A 76 17.79 -0.81 -3.84
N PRO A 77 18.93 -0.98 -3.16
CA PRO A 77 20.21 -0.38 -3.53
C PRO A 77 20.72 -0.84 -4.90
N THR A 78 20.30 -2.03 -5.37
CA THR A 78 20.58 -2.56 -6.71
C THR A 78 19.84 -1.80 -7.83
N GLY A 79 18.93 -0.90 -7.46
CA GLY A 79 18.04 -0.21 -8.38
C GLY A 79 16.79 -1.01 -8.76
N GLN A 80 16.67 -2.26 -8.30
CA GLN A 80 15.48 -3.09 -8.53
C GLN A 80 14.34 -2.74 -7.58
N TRP A 81 13.10 -2.98 -8.02
CA TRP A 81 11.89 -2.76 -7.23
C TRP A 81 11.40 -4.05 -6.60
N TYR A 82 11.10 -3.98 -5.30
CA TYR A 82 10.29 -4.97 -4.60
C TYR A 82 8.85 -4.44 -4.52
N ILE A 83 7.94 -5.06 -5.26
CA ILE A 83 6.50 -4.75 -5.26
C ILE A 83 5.76 -6.08 -5.12
N GLU A 84 5.38 -6.44 -3.90
CA GLU A 84 4.76 -7.74 -3.60
C GLU A 84 3.71 -7.60 -2.49
N LYS A 85 2.65 -8.42 -2.56
CA LYS A 85 1.67 -8.54 -1.48
C LYS A 85 2.35 -9.10 -0.22
N SER A 86 2.01 -8.57 0.95
CA SER A 86 2.55 -9.04 2.22
C SER A 86 1.78 -10.24 2.74
N LEU A 87 2.50 -11.28 3.16
CA LEU A 87 1.94 -12.45 3.83
C LEU A 87 1.22 -12.11 5.15
N THR A 88 1.51 -10.95 5.74
CA THR A 88 0.77 -10.46 6.92
C THR A 88 -0.71 -10.19 6.64
N SER A 89 -1.10 -10.06 5.37
CA SER A 89 -2.51 -9.95 4.97
C SER A 89 -3.33 -11.18 5.29
N ILE A 90 -2.70 -12.35 5.23
CA ILE A 90 -3.31 -13.64 5.51
C ILE A 90 -2.87 -14.20 6.86
N GLY A 91 -2.37 -13.33 7.76
CA GLY A 91 -1.93 -13.71 9.10
C GLY A 91 -0.62 -14.51 9.15
N GLN A 92 0.13 -14.58 8.05
CA GLN A 92 1.40 -15.31 7.98
C GLN A 92 2.61 -14.40 8.22
N LYS A 93 3.76 -15.02 8.51
CA LYS A 93 5.03 -14.31 8.66
C LYS A 93 5.54 -13.82 7.31
N ASP A 94 6.11 -12.62 7.29
CA ASP A 94 6.57 -11.94 6.10
C ASP A 94 8.07 -11.59 6.23
N PRO A 95 8.92 -11.93 5.25
CA PRO A 95 10.36 -11.73 5.35
C PRO A 95 10.75 -10.24 5.42
N VAL A 96 9.99 -9.35 4.77
CA VAL A 96 10.21 -7.90 4.84
C VAL A 96 9.79 -7.37 6.21
N GLY A 97 8.68 -7.88 6.75
CA GLY A 97 8.23 -7.57 8.11
C GLY A 97 9.27 -7.93 9.19
N GLU A 98 9.88 -9.10 9.10
CA GLU A 98 10.94 -9.55 10.00
C GLU A 98 12.22 -8.71 9.86
N LEU A 99 12.65 -8.43 8.62
CA LEU A 99 13.78 -7.56 8.35
C LEU A 99 13.56 -6.15 8.92
N ASN A 100 12.40 -5.54 8.65
CA ASN A 100 12.06 -4.21 9.14
C ASN A 100 12.01 -4.14 10.66
N SER A 101 11.53 -5.21 11.32
CA SER A 101 11.52 -5.27 12.78
C SER A 101 12.94 -5.30 13.35
N ARG A 102 13.87 -6.04 12.71
CA ARG A 102 15.29 -6.05 13.08
C ARG A 102 15.94 -4.67 12.87
N LEU A 103 15.69 -4.03 11.73
CA LEU A 103 16.21 -2.70 11.41
C LEU A 103 15.67 -1.64 12.37
N TRP A 104 14.40 -1.69 12.71
CA TRP A 104 13.81 -0.74 13.66
C TRP A 104 14.40 -0.84 15.06
N ASN A 105 14.68 -2.08 15.49
CA ASN A 105 15.22 -2.38 16.82
C ASN A 105 16.75 -2.29 16.92
N SER A 106 17.47 -2.01 15.83
CA SER A 106 18.94 -1.87 15.87
C SER A 106 19.41 -0.62 16.63
N GLY A 107 18.52 0.37 16.79
CA GLY A 107 18.84 1.65 17.42
C GLY A 107 19.46 2.68 16.47
N ASN A 108 19.94 2.28 15.29
CA ASN A 108 20.54 3.17 14.30
C ASN A 108 19.47 3.92 13.50
N GLU A 109 19.66 5.22 13.27
CA GLU A 109 18.67 6.02 12.54
C GLU A 109 18.61 5.66 11.04
N GLU A 110 19.74 5.29 10.43
CA GLU A 110 19.78 4.84 9.03
C GLU A 110 18.97 3.55 8.80
N ASP A 111 19.01 2.63 9.75
CA ASP A 111 18.22 1.39 9.70
C ASP A 111 16.73 1.70 9.85
N LYS A 112 16.37 2.63 10.75
CA LYS A 112 14.98 3.10 10.90
C LYS A 112 14.47 3.80 9.65
N GLU A 113 15.28 4.62 8.99
CA GLU A 113 14.91 5.21 7.69
C GLU A 113 14.68 4.13 6.64
N THR A 114 15.52 3.11 6.59
CA THR A 114 15.36 1.98 5.68
C THR A 114 14.06 1.23 5.97
N ALA A 115 13.77 0.94 7.24
CA ALA A 115 12.51 0.31 7.65
C ALA A 115 11.28 1.18 7.30
N ARG A 116 11.38 2.51 7.39
CA ARG A 116 10.29 3.43 6.97
C ARG A 116 10.06 3.35 5.46
N LYS A 117 11.11 3.27 4.65
CA LYS A 117 11.02 3.14 3.18
C LYS A 117 10.45 1.78 2.76
N GLN A 118 10.75 0.73 3.50
CA GLN A 118 10.29 -0.65 3.26
C GLN A 118 8.96 -0.97 3.95
N LYS A 119 8.37 -0.02 4.68
CA LYS A 119 7.15 -0.22 5.46
C LYS A 119 6.01 -0.70 4.57
N ARG A 120 5.24 -1.67 5.08
CA ARG A 120 4.04 -2.16 4.40
C ARG A 120 3.03 -1.03 4.19
N ARG A 121 2.35 -1.03 3.05
CA ARG A 121 1.28 -0.08 2.73
C ARG A 121 -0.04 -0.82 2.87
N LEU A 122 -1.01 -0.14 3.48
CA LEU A 122 -2.35 -0.65 3.72
C LEU A 122 -3.26 -0.25 2.57
N HIS A 123 -3.94 -1.23 2.00
CA HIS A 123 -4.93 -1.04 0.94
C HIS A 123 -6.27 -1.63 1.37
N TYR A 124 -7.31 -0.88 1.07
CA TYR A 124 -8.69 -1.35 1.06
C TYR A 124 -9.15 -1.45 -0.39
N ILE A 125 -9.98 -2.44 -0.68
CA ILE A 125 -10.54 -2.62 -2.01
C ILE A 125 -12.04 -2.91 -1.92
N SER A 126 -12.81 -2.24 -2.77
CA SER A 126 -14.27 -2.37 -2.81
C SER A 126 -14.76 -2.30 -4.25
N ASN A 127 -15.93 -2.88 -4.50
CA ASN A 127 -16.65 -2.64 -5.75
C ASN A 127 -17.23 -1.22 -5.74
N ILE A 128 -17.08 -0.53 -6.88
CA ILE A 128 -17.64 0.80 -7.09
C ILE A 128 -18.35 0.87 -8.43
N LEU A 129 -19.36 1.74 -8.52
CA LEU A 129 -19.92 2.23 -9.77
C LEU A 129 -19.37 3.63 -10.02
N VAL A 130 -18.85 3.88 -11.21
CA VAL A 130 -18.42 5.23 -11.60
C VAL A 130 -19.64 6.02 -12.04
N VAL A 131 -20.05 7.02 -11.24
CA VAL A 131 -21.22 7.87 -11.52
C VAL A 131 -20.84 9.00 -12.47
N SER A 132 -19.68 9.62 -12.24
CA SER A 132 -19.11 10.61 -13.17
C SER A 132 -17.59 10.59 -13.12
N ASP A 133 -16.96 10.57 -14.29
CA ASP A 133 -15.50 10.63 -14.46
C ASP A 133 -15.21 11.58 -15.63
N PRO A 134 -15.19 12.90 -15.39
CA PRO A 134 -15.01 13.89 -16.46
C PRO A 134 -13.70 13.71 -17.24
N SER A 135 -12.68 13.13 -16.60
CA SER A 135 -11.38 12.86 -17.20
C SER A 135 -11.38 11.61 -18.07
N ASN A 136 -12.30 10.68 -17.85
CA ASN A 136 -12.54 9.53 -18.71
C ASN A 136 -14.01 9.09 -18.69
N PRO A 137 -14.88 9.78 -19.47
CA PRO A 137 -16.33 9.51 -19.47
C PRO A 137 -16.70 8.08 -19.90
N SER A 138 -15.80 7.34 -20.54
CA SER A 138 -16.04 5.95 -20.94
C SER A 138 -16.17 4.98 -19.76
N ASN A 139 -15.79 5.41 -18.56
CA ASN A 139 -15.94 4.66 -17.32
C ASN A 139 -17.34 4.81 -16.69
N GLU A 140 -18.07 5.88 -17.03
CA GLU A 140 -19.34 6.20 -16.40
C GLU A 140 -20.38 5.08 -16.60
N GLY A 141 -21.08 4.73 -15.53
CA GLY A 141 -22.08 3.65 -15.50
C GLY A 141 -21.51 2.24 -15.40
N LYS A 142 -20.19 2.06 -15.30
CA LYS A 142 -19.56 0.74 -15.16
C LYS A 142 -19.10 0.43 -13.74
N VAL A 143 -19.13 -0.86 -13.41
CA VAL A 143 -18.61 -1.39 -12.15
C VAL A 143 -17.12 -1.69 -12.28
N PHE A 144 -16.36 -1.31 -11.26
CA PHE A 144 -14.93 -1.56 -11.16
C PHE A 144 -14.53 -1.86 -9.72
N LEU A 145 -13.33 -2.43 -9.55
CA LEU A 145 -12.63 -2.47 -8.28
C LEU A 145 -11.91 -1.15 -8.02
N TYR A 146 -12.08 -0.59 -6.83
CA TYR A 146 -11.35 0.60 -6.41
C TYR A 146 -10.48 0.30 -5.21
N GLU A 147 -9.18 0.53 -5.37
CA GLU A 147 -8.17 0.40 -4.32
C GLU A 147 -7.88 1.77 -3.69
N TYR A 148 -8.01 1.86 -2.38
CA TYR A 148 -7.86 3.11 -1.64
C TYR A 148 -7.20 2.91 -0.27
N GLY A 149 -6.63 4.00 0.25
CA GLY A 149 -5.94 3.98 1.54
C GLY A 149 -6.85 4.34 2.72
N LYS A 150 -6.24 4.35 3.92
CA LYS A 150 -6.91 4.66 5.20
C LYS A 150 -7.75 5.94 5.17
N LYS A 151 -7.29 7.03 4.53
CA LYS A 151 -7.99 8.31 4.50
C LYS A 151 -9.40 8.25 3.88
N ILE A 152 -9.59 7.42 2.86
CA ILE A 152 -10.92 7.24 2.23
C ILE A 152 -11.75 6.26 3.06
N PHE A 153 -11.11 5.23 3.61
CA PHE A 153 -11.75 4.28 4.51
C PHE A 153 -12.30 4.96 5.78
N ASP A 154 -11.53 5.88 6.37
CA ASP A 154 -11.97 6.66 7.53
C ASP A 154 -13.24 7.46 7.20
N LYS A 155 -13.29 8.11 6.02
CA LYS A 155 -14.50 8.82 5.56
C LYS A 155 -15.71 7.89 5.38
N LEU A 156 -15.50 6.66 4.94
CA LEU A 156 -16.57 5.64 4.87
C LEU A 156 -17.09 5.30 6.28
N MET A 157 -16.19 5.10 7.23
CA MET A 157 -16.55 4.78 8.62
C MET A 157 -17.24 5.96 9.32
N ASP A 158 -16.76 7.19 9.11
CA ASP A 158 -17.31 8.40 9.72
C ASP A 158 -18.78 8.62 9.33
N VAL A 159 -19.16 8.29 8.09
CA VAL A 159 -20.56 8.39 7.63
C VAL A 159 -21.45 7.28 8.18
N MET A 160 -20.88 6.09 8.43
CA MET A 160 -21.59 4.98 9.06
C MET A 160 -21.71 5.13 10.58
N GLN A 161 -20.77 5.83 11.20
CA GLN A 161 -20.68 6.05 12.65
C GLN A 161 -20.55 7.55 12.92
N PRO A 162 -21.65 8.32 12.81
CA PRO A 162 -21.61 9.76 12.98
C PRO A 162 -21.10 10.13 14.38
N GLN A 163 -20.23 11.13 14.43
CA GLN A 163 -19.54 11.53 15.68
C GLN A 163 -20.27 12.64 16.43
N PHE A 164 -21.28 13.27 15.81
CA PHE A 164 -21.98 14.43 16.37
C PHE A 164 -23.49 14.19 16.57
N PRO A 165 -24.09 14.75 17.63
CA PRO A 165 -25.54 14.67 17.83
C PRO A 165 -26.32 15.31 16.67
N GLY A 166 -27.23 14.56 16.06
CA GLY A 166 -28.10 15.03 14.98
C GLY A 166 -27.66 14.60 13.56
N GLU A 167 -26.53 13.92 13.43
CA GLU A 167 -26.16 13.25 12.18
C GLU A 167 -26.76 11.84 12.14
N GLU A 168 -27.46 11.50 11.05
CA GLU A 168 -28.02 10.17 10.85
C GLU A 168 -26.97 9.24 10.22
N PRO A 169 -26.81 8.00 10.73
CA PRO A 169 -25.88 7.04 10.15
C PRO A 169 -26.36 6.64 8.76
N VAL A 170 -25.49 6.77 7.77
CA VAL A 170 -25.76 6.39 6.39
C VAL A 170 -24.84 5.22 6.03
N ASN A 171 -25.40 4.13 5.50
CA ASN A 171 -24.58 3.06 4.94
C ASN A 171 -24.22 3.40 3.49
N PRO A 172 -22.99 3.83 3.18
CA PRO A 172 -22.62 4.27 1.83
C PRO A 172 -22.65 3.15 0.79
N PHE A 173 -22.66 1.88 1.24
CA PHE A 173 -22.72 0.71 0.38
C PHE A 173 -24.15 0.29 0.02
N ASP A 174 -25.17 0.93 0.60
CA ASP A 174 -26.57 0.58 0.33
C ASP A 174 -27.07 1.17 -1.00
N PHE A 175 -27.87 0.37 -1.73
CA PHE A 175 -28.44 0.77 -3.00
C PHE A 175 -29.58 1.80 -2.82
N TRP A 176 -30.39 1.68 -1.79
CA TRP A 176 -31.58 2.51 -1.61
C TRP A 176 -31.32 3.76 -0.78
N SER A 177 -30.49 3.65 0.26
CA SER A 177 -30.23 4.73 1.22
C SER A 177 -28.76 5.13 1.34
N GLY A 178 -27.86 4.60 0.50
CA GLY A 178 -26.45 5.00 0.51
C GLY A 178 -26.18 6.38 -0.08
N ALA A 179 -24.91 6.70 -0.29
CA ALA A 179 -24.50 8.03 -0.78
C ALA A 179 -23.39 7.96 -1.83
N ASP A 180 -23.43 8.88 -2.78
CA ASP A 180 -22.35 9.06 -3.75
C ASP A 180 -21.15 9.72 -3.08
N PHE A 181 -19.95 9.24 -3.40
CA PHE A 181 -18.70 9.80 -2.94
C PHE A 181 -18.09 10.72 -3.99
N GLN A 182 -17.88 11.98 -3.63
CA GLN A 182 -17.13 12.93 -4.44
C GLN A 182 -15.64 12.79 -4.15
N LEU A 183 -14.92 12.11 -5.03
CA LEU A 183 -13.48 12.00 -4.95
C LEU A 183 -12.83 13.29 -5.50
N LYS A 184 -12.24 14.08 -4.61
CA LYS A 184 -11.51 15.31 -4.92
C LYS A 184 -10.04 15.10 -4.56
N ILE A 185 -9.19 14.98 -5.57
CA ILE A 185 -7.75 14.78 -5.42
C ILE A 185 -7.06 16.13 -5.59
N ARG A 186 -6.16 16.45 -4.68
CA ARG A 186 -5.25 17.59 -4.81
C ARG A 186 -3.82 17.15 -4.58
N ASN A 187 -2.89 17.77 -5.28
CA ASN A 187 -1.48 17.64 -4.97
C ASN A 187 -1.11 18.67 -3.90
N VAL A 188 -0.66 18.21 -2.73
CA VAL A 188 -0.16 19.07 -1.66
C VAL A 188 1.24 18.59 -1.28
N ALA A 189 2.24 19.45 -1.47
CA ALA A 189 3.65 19.15 -1.21
C ALA A 189 4.17 17.86 -1.89
N GLY A 190 3.69 17.55 -3.10
CA GLY A 190 4.10 16.37 -3.86
C GLY A 190 3.34 15.09 -3.53
N TYR A 191 2.36 15.15 -2.63
CA TYR A 191 1.54 14.01 -2.23
C TYR A 191 0.07 14.21 -2.59
N ARG A 192 -0.61 13.10 -2.93
CA ARG A 192 -2.06 13.10 -3.17
C ARG A 192 -2.79 13.28 -1.84
N ASN A 193 -3.61 14.32 -1.77
CA ASN A 193 -4.48 14.63 -0.65
C ASN A 193 -5.95 14.40 -1.05
N TYR A 194 -6.72 13.84 -0.12
CA TYR A 194 -8.15 13.51 -0.30
C TYR A 194 -9.05 14.20 0.73
N ASP A 195 -8.54 15.16 1.50
CA ASP A 195 -9.27 15.74 2.65
C ASP A 195 -10.56 16.44 2.21
N LYS A 196 -10.57 17.01 1.00
CA LYS A 196 -11.75 17.62 0.37
C LYS A 196 -12.75 16.62 -0.22
N SER A 197 -12.42 15.33 -0.27
CA SER A 197 -13.38 14.32 -0.71
C SER A 197 -14.46 14.12 0.35
N GLU A 198 -15.71 13.95 -0.07
CA GLU A 198 -16.86 13.91 0.84
C GLU A 198 -18.01 13.11 0.23
N PHE A 199 -18.91 12.62 1.08
CA PHE A 199 -20.16 12.02 0.63
C PHE A 199 -21.19 13.11 0.35
N LYS A 200 -21.99 12.88 -0.70
CA LYS A 200 -23.22 13.66 -0.92
C LYS A 200 -24.30 13.21 0.08
N SER A 201 -25.43 13.90 0.08
CA SER A 201 -26.64 13.45 0.77
C SER A 201 -27.04 12.05 0.32
N ALA A 202 -27.64 11.28 1.24
CA ALA A 202 -28.18 9.96 0.93
C ALA A 202 -29.15 10.03 -0.26
N SER A 203 -29.01 9.07 -1.17
CA SER A 203 -29.83 8.95 -2.38
C SER A 203 -29.89 7.50 -2.84
N ALA A 204 -31.05 7.12 -3.37
CA ALA A 204 -31.20 5.84 -4.05
C ALA A 204 -30.40 5.83 -5.36
N LEU A 205 -29.71 4.74 -5.61
CA LEU A 205 -29.06 4.51 -6.90
C LEU A 205 -30.12 4.23 -7.97
N PHE A 206 -30.00 4.88 -9.13
CA PHE A 206 -30.94 4.75 -10.25
C PHE A 206 -32.42 4.91 -9.87
N ASP A 207 -32.72 5.79 -8.92
CA ASP A 207 -34.09 6.01 -8.41
C ASP A 207 -34.77 4.73 -7.89
N ALA A 208 -33.97 3.77 -7.38
CA ALA A 208 -34.41 2.46 -6.91
C ALA A 208 -35.04 1.54 -8.00
N ASP A 209 -34.66 1.73 -9.27
CA ASP A 209 -35.04 0.84 -10.37
C ASP A 209 -34.42 -0.56 -10.19
N GLU A 210 -35.23 -1.51 -9.71
CA GLU A 210 -34.81 -2.88 -9.40
C GLU A 210 -34.07 -3.57 -10.54
N THR A 211 -34.48 -3.34 -11.80
CA THR A 211 -33.85 -4.00 -12.95
C THR A 211 -32.40 -3.53 -13.14
N LYS A 212 -32.13 -2.24 -12.93
CA LYS A 212 -30.78 -1.68 -13.02
C LYS A 212 -29.93 -2.02 -11.80
N LEU A 213 -30.54 -2.07 -10.62
CA LEU A 213 -29.86 -2.50 -9.40
C LEU A 213 -29.39 -3.95 -9.53
N GLU A 214 -30.26 -4.86 -9.97
CA GLU A 214 -29.91 -6.26 -10.22
C GLU A 214 -28.82 -6.39 -11.29
N ALA A 215 -28.93 -5.65 -12.39
CA ALA A 215 -27.91 -5.65 -13.44
C ALA A 215 -26.54 -5.15 -12.94
N THR A 216 -26.51 -4.19 -12.01
CA THR A 216 -25.28 -3.68 -11.39
C THR A 216 -24.71 -4.69 -10.39
N TYR A 217 -25.58 -5.32 -9.60
CA TYR A 217 -25.20 -6.34 -8.64
C TYR A 217 -24.53 -7.55 -9.32
N ASN A 218 -25.05 -7.98 -10.47
CA ASN A 218 -24.47 -9.08 -11.25
C ASN A 218 -23.11 -8.75 -11.90
N GLN A 219 -22.68 -7.48 -11.88
CA GLN A 219 -21.37 -7.04 -12.37
C GLN A 219 -20.33 -6.89 -11.26
N LEU A 220 -20.70 -7.13 -10.00
CA LEU A 220 -19.75 -7.07 -8.89
C LEU A 220 -18.62 -8.08 -9.09
N HIS A 221 -17.43 -7.73 -8.61
CA HIS A 221 -16.29 -8.61 -8.61
C HIS A 221 -16.11 -9.28 -7.25
N ASP A 222 -15.60 -10.51 -7.25
CA ASP A 222 -15.27 -11.21 -6.02
C ASP A 222 -14.07 -10.53 -5.32
N LEU A 223 -14.24 -10.15 -4.06
CA LEU A 223 -13.19 -9.53 -3.26
C LEU A 223 -12.35 -10.57 -2.52
N ALA A 224 -12.87 -11.78 -2.32
CA ALA A 224 -12.16 -12.85 -1.60
C ALA A 224 -10.83 -13.23 -2.29
N GLU A 225 -10.71 -12.99 -3.60
CA GLU A 225 -9.46 -13.20 -4.35
C GLU A 225 -8.29 -12.39 -3.76
N PHE A 226 -8.54 -11.26 -3.10
CA PHE A 226 -7.47 -10.40 -2.59
C PHE A 226 -6.80 -10.99 -1.35
N VAL A 227 -7.51 -11.82 -0.60
CA VAL A 227 -7.06 -12.50 0.62
C VAL A 227 -6.87 -14.02 0.42
N ASP A 228 -7.13 -14.55 -0.77
CA ASP A 228 -6.86 -15.97 -1.09
C ASP A 228 -5.36 -16.26 -0.97
N PRO A 229 -4.93 -17.20 -0.11
CA PRO A 229 -3.53 -17.61 0.02
C PRO A 229 -2.85 -17.96 -1.31
N LYS A 230 -3.60 -18.43 -2.32
CA LYS A 230 -3.06 -18.77 -3.66
C LYS A 230 -2.54 -17.55 -4.43
N GLN A 231 -3.01 -16.35 -4.09
CA GLN A 231 -2.55 -15.09 -4.70
C GLN A 231 -1.28 -14.55 -4.02
N TYR A 232 -0.75 -15.25 -3.01
CA TYR A 232 0.46 -14.89 -2.30
C TYR A 232 1.59 -15.85 -2.66
N LYS A 233 2.78 -15.28 -2.87
CA LYS A 233 4.00 -16.05 -3.03
C LYS A 233 4.38 -16.68 -1.69
N SER A 234 5.08 -17.81 -1.74
CA SER A 234 5.62 -18.44 -0.55
C SER A 234 6.66 -17.56 0.13
N TYR A 235 6.91 -17.81 1.42
CA TYR A 235 7.94 -17.10 2.18
C TYR A 235 9.31 -17.18 1.49
N ASP A 236 9.69 -18.36 0.99
CA ASP A 236 10.99 -18.59 0.36
C ASP A 236 11.15 -17.80 -0.95
N GLU A 237 10.10 -17.70 -1.75
CA GLU A 237 10.09 -16.89 -2.97
C GLU A 237 10.21 -15.39 -2.66
N LEU A 238 9.46 -14.91 -1.66
CA LEU A 238 9.52 -13.52 -1.22
C LEU A 238 10.89 -13.18 -0.63
N ASN A 239 11.47 -14.07 0.18
CA ASN A 239 12.79 -13.90 0.77
C ASN A 239 13.88 -13.91 -0.31
N SER A 240 13.81 -14.83 -1.28
CA SER A 240 14.75 -14.87 -2.41
C SER A 240 14.70 -13.58 -3.22
N ARG A 241 13.48 -13.07 -3.50
CA ARG A 241 13.30 -11.80 -4.20
C ARG A 241 13.80 -10.61 -3.38
N LEU A 242 13.57 -10.62 -2.06
CA LEU A 242 14.07 -9.60 -1.15
C LEU A 242 15.60 -9.53 -1.17
N GLN A 243 16.28 -10.67 -1.06
CA GLN A 243 17.74 -10.75 -1.10
C GLN A 243 18.29 -10.21 -2.42
N LEU A 244 17.67 -10.59 -3.54
CA LEU A 244 18.05 -10.11 -4.87
C LEU A 244 17.90 -8.58 -4.97
N VAL A 245 16.79 -8.02 -4.50
CA VAL A 245 16.56 -6.56 -4.52
C VAL A 245 17.55 -5.82 -3.61
N LEU A 246 17.89 -6.40 -2.45
CA LEU A 246 18.86 -5.83 -1.52
C LEU A 246 20.32 -6.03 -1.97
N GLY A 247 20.57 -6.89 -2.96
CA GLY A 247 21.92 -7.20 -3.42
C GLY A 247 22.69 -8.12 -2.48
N HIS A 248 21.99 -8.84 -1.60
CA HIS A 248 22.55 -9.99 -0.90
C HIS A 248 22.60 -11.12 -1.93
N SER A 249 23.80 -11.54 -2.32
CA SER A 249 24.03 -12.52 -3.38
C SER A 249 23.19 -13.78 -3.18
N VAL A 250 22.21 -14.00 -4.05
CA VAL A 250 21.46 -15.26 -4.15
C VAL A 250 22.25 -16.16 -5.10
N GLY A 251 23.16 -16.97 -4.55
CA GLY A 251 23.95 -17.96 -5.28
C GLY A 251 25.23 -18.33 -4.54
N ASP A 252 25.66 -19.59 -4.65
CA ASP A 252 26.89 -20.22 -4.11
C ASP A 252 28.19 -19.54 -4.60
N GLY A 253 28.35 -18.26 -4.29
CA GLY A 253 29.48 -17.40 -4.66
C GLY A 253 29.63 -16.18 -3.75
N ALA A 254 28.97 -16.18 -2.58
CA ALA A 254 29.03 -15.11 -1.59
C ALA A 254 30.28 -15.16 -0.69
N THR A 255 31.42 -15.64 -1.20
CA THR A 255 32.71 -15.58 -0.51
C THR A 255 33.55 -14.34 -0.87
N MET A 256 33.17 -13.55 -1.87
CA MET A 256 34.01 -12.44 -2.36
C MET A 256 33.88 -11.10 -1.60
N LYS A 257 33.21 -11.05 -0.44
CA LYS A 257 33.04 -9.79 0.31
C LYS A 257 33.34 -9.88 1.82
N ASN A 258 34.07 -10.91 2.24
CA ASN A 258 34.59 -11.07 3.61
C ASN A 258 36.13 -11.25 3.67
N GLU A 259 36.87 -11.00 2.58
CA GLU A 259 38.33 -11.08 2.58
C GLU A 259 39.02 -9.73 2.86
N ALA A 260 38.30 -8.61 2.77
CA ALA A 260 38.86 -7.29 3.07
C ALA A 260 38.88 -6.93 4.58
N LEU A 261 38.27 -7.75 5.44
CA LEU A 261 38.26 -7.54 6.90
C LEU A 261 39.18 -8.50 7.67
N THR A 262 39.75 -9.50 7.00
CA THR A 262 40.61 -10.53 7.62
C THR A 262 42.10 -10.36 7.29
N GLN A 263 42.49 -9.36 6.49
CA GLN A 263 43.90 -9.06 6.18
C GLN A 263 44.52 -7.90 6.99
N SER A 264 43.84 -7.39 8.03
CA SER A 264 44.41 -6.32 8.87
C SER A 264 44.63 -6.71 10.34
N ALA A 265 44.53 -8.00 10.68
CA ALA A 265 44.75 -8.52 12.03
C ALA A 265 46.03 -9.37 12.17
N GLU A 266 47.03 -9.17 11.30
CA GLU A 266 48.31 -9.87 11.35
C GLU A 266 49.47 -8.87 11.50
N ALA A 267 49.53 -8.18 12.64
CA ALA A 267 50.75 -7.59 13.19
C ALA A 267 50.49 -6.92 14.56
N ALA A 268 50.51 -7.69 15.64
CA ALA A 268 50.85 -7.17 16.96
C ALA A 268 51.52 -8.28 17.79
N PRO A 269 52.73 -8.07 18.33
CA PRO A 269 53.48 -9.11 19.01
C PRO A 269 52.87 -9.45 20.39
N ALA A 270 52.85 -10.75 20.69
CA ALA A 270 52.43 -11.29 21.98
C ALA A 270 53.35 -10.82 23.11
N VAL A 271 52.79 -10.14 24.11
CA VAL A 271 53.44 -9.91 25.40
C VAL A 271 52.69 -10.71 26.46
N SER A 272 53.42 -11.65 27.07
CA SER A 272 52.96 -12.51 28.16
C SER A 272 52.70 -11.72 29.44
N ALA A 273 51.58 -11.96 30.11
CA ALA A 273 51.43 -11.78 31.56
C ALA A 273 50.23 -12.56 32.12
N SER A 274 50.56 -13.65 32.83
CA SER A 274 49.95 -14.21 34.07
C SER A 274 48.43 -14.14 34.32
N GLU A 275 47.86 -15.32 34.59
CA GLU A 275 46.55 -15.62 35.20
C GLU A 275 46.79 -16.32 36.57
N PRO A 276 45.85 -16.43 37.53
CA PRO A 276 44.77 -15.56 38.02
C PRO A 276 44.88 -15.30 39.55
N GLU A 277 44.07 -14.41 40.12
CA GLU A 277 43.64 -14.56 41.53
C GLU A 277 42.17 -14.12 41.71
N ILE A 278 41.42 -14.99 42.37
CA ILE A 278 39.99 -14.90 42.66
C ILE A 278 39.85 -14.35 44.08
N VAL A 279 39.14 -13.23 44.26
CA VAL A 279 38.69 -12.81 45.60
C VAL A 279 37.22 -12.37 45.56
N SER A 280 36.46 -12.95 46.48
CA SER A 280 35.01 -12.87 46.63
C SER A 280 34.59 -11.73 47.56
N ALA A 281 33.63 -10.90 47.11
CA ALA A 281 32.55 -10.15 47.81
C ALA A 281 32.93 -9.19 48.98
N PRO A 282 32.21 -8.04 49.20
CA PRO A 282 30.78 -8.03 49.51
C PRO A 282 29.94 -6.90 48.87
N THR A 283 28.62 -7.11 48.93
CA THR A 283 27.50 -6.22 48.60
C THR A 283 27.48 -4.94 49.44
N PRO A 284 27.05 -3.79 48.87
CA PRO A 284 26.40 -2.74 49.66
C PRO A 284 24.94 -2.52 49.26
N ALA A 285 24.17 -2.14 50.27
CA ALA A 285 22.75 -1.92 50.29
C ALA A 285 22.32 -0.59 49.65
N ILE A 286 21.01 -0.56 49.36
CA ILE A 286 20.17 0.53 48.87
C ILE A 286 20.21 1.73 49.83
N GLU A 287 20.31 2.94 49.27
CA GLU A 287 19.72 4.14 49.88
C GLU A 287 19.13 5.06 48.81
N SER A 288 17.96 5.58 49.17
CA SER A 288 16.95 6.26 48.38
C SER A 288 17.24 7.76 48.27
N ALA A 289 17.01 8.34 47.09
CA ALA A 289 16.70 9.77 46.96
C ALA A 289 15.67 9.96 45.83
N SER A 290 14.62 10.69 46.19
CA SER A 290 13.33 10.91 45.54
C SER A 290 13.29 12.08 44.56
N SER A 291 12.14 12.20 43.87
CA SER A 291 11.62 13.28 42.98
C SER A 291 12.04 13.20 41.51
N ASP A 292 11.17 13.31 40.50
CA ASP A 292 9.71 13.46 40.45
C ASP A 292 9.23 13.06 39.03
N ASP A 293 7.97 12.62 38.96
CA ASP A 293 7.06 12.59 37.81
C ASP A 293 7.40 11.81 36.53
N GLU A 294 6.72 10.65 36.34
CA GLU A 294 5.96 10.30 35.11
C GLU A 294 5.45 8.83 35.15
N ASP A 295 4.58 8.47 36.11
CA ASP A 295 4.06 7.08 36.14
C ASP A 295 2.61 6.92 36.66
N ASP A 296 1.66 7.69 36.08
CA ASP A 296 0.24 7.57 36.42
C ASP A 296 -0.67 7.22 35.22
N THR A 297 -0.23 6.26 34.39
CA THR A 297 -1.09 5.64 33.36
C THR A 297 -1.23 4.12 33.49
N LEU A 298 -0.38 3.47 34.27
CA LEU A 298 -0.43 2.01 34.51
C LEU A 298 -1.30 1.62 35.71
N SER A 299 -1.63 2.57 36.58
CA SER A 299 -2.49 2.41 37.76
C SER A 299 -3.96 2.12 37.42
N TYR A 300 -4.42 2.56 36.24
CA TYR A 300 -5.82 2.46 35.81
C TYR A 300 -6.18 1.04 35.33
N PHE A 301 -5.27 0.35 34.64
CA PHE A 301 -5.51 -1.01 34.15
C PHE A 301 -5.41 -2.08 35.25
N ALA A 302 -4.58 -1.85 36.28
CA ALA A 302 -4.43 -2.76 37.40
C ALA A 302 -5.69 -2.84 38.29
N LYS A 303 -6.46 -1.75 38.39
CA LYS A 303 -7.72 -1.72 39.16
C LYS A 303 -8.91 -2.31 38.43
N MET A 304 -8.87 -2.43 37.10
CA MET A 304 -9.96 -3.02 36.32
C MET A 304 -9.84 -4.54 36.19
N ALA A 305 -8.65 -5.10 36.41
CA ALA A 305 -8.40 -6.54 36.42
C ALA A 305 -8.64 -7.22 37.79
N GLN A 306 -9.01 -6.45 38.83
CA GLN A 306 -9.33 -6.96 40.17
C GLN A 306 -10.82 -6.84 40.54
N ALA A 307 -11.68 -6.48 39.57
CA ALA A 307 -13.12 -6.45 39.74
C ALA A 307 -13.77 -7.50 38.84
N ASP A 308 -13.74 -8.76 39.30
CA ASP A 308 -14.81 -9.74 39.13
C ASP A 308 -15.53 -9.87 40.49
#